data_AF-A0AAV3Q2L8-F1
#
_entry.id   AF-A0AAV3Q2L8-F1
#
_cell.length_a   1.000
_cell.length_b   1.000
_cell.length_c   1.000
_cell.angle_alpha   90.00
_cell.angle_beta   90.00
_cell.angle_gamma   90.00
#
_symmetry.space_group_name_H-M   'P 1'
#
loop_
_entity.id
_entity.type
_entity.pdbx_description
1 polymer ?
#
loop_
_entity_poly.entity_id
_entity_poly.type
_entity_poly.pdbx_seq_one_letter_code
_entity_poly.pdbx_strand_id
1 'polypeptide(L)' 'MTLSDYATPSIEGLTAHVLMPPLIHANNFQLHPRLVQHVKNHVQFSNLGHEDPNEHLINFMEIASLYLEGRKSGGMLRMT' A
#
# COMPACT_ATOMS: atom_id res chain seq x y z
N MET A 1 8.82 -29.01 11.18
CA MET A 1 8.65 -27.65 10.63
C MET A 1 7.23 -27.55 10.11
N THR A 2 6.41 -26.70 10.71
CA THR A 2 4.99 -26.55 10.37
C THR A 2 4.75 -25.17 9.76
N LEU A 3 3.64 -24.97 9.03
CA LEU A 3 3.31 -23.65 8.45
C LEU A 3 3.28 -22.54 9.52
N SER A 4 2.94 -22.91 10.76
CA SER A 4 2.92 -22.03 11.95
C SER A 4 4.30 -21.49 12.32
N ASP A 5 5.39 -22.22 12.03
CA ASP A 5 6.77 -21.73 12.22
C ASP A 5 7.09 -20.55 11.31
N TYR A 6 6.42 -20.40 10.17
CA TYR A 6 6.59 -19.26 9.24
C TYR A 6 5.64 -18.09 9.52
N ALA A 7 4.53 -18.34 10.22
CA ALA A 7 3.54 -17.31 10.55
C ALA A 7 4.00 -16.39 11.70
N THR A 8 5.00 -16.81 12.46
CA THR A 8 5.55 -16.06 13.58
C THR A 8 6.91 -15.50 13.14
N PRO A 9 7.02 -14.22 12.76
CA PRO A 9 8.31 -13.66 12.38
C PRO A 9 9.27 -13.78 13.57
N SER A 10 10.35 -14.54 13.40
CA SER A 10 11.41 -14.58 14.41
C SER A 10 12.00 -13.18 14.56
N ILE A 11 11.99 -12.67 15.79
CA ILE A 11 12.49 -11.34 16.12
C ILE A 11 14.03 -11.34 16.21
N GLU A 12 14.65 -12.52 16.24
CA GLU A 12 16.09 -12.67 16.31
C GLU A 12 16.77 -12.15 15.04
N GLY A 13 17.54 -11.06 15.20
CA GLY A 13 18.26 -10.41 14.10
C GLY A 13 17.51 -9.25 13.43
N LEU A 14 16.28 -8.95 13.84
CA LEU A 14 15.60 -7.73 13.38
C LEU A 14 16.31 -6.50 13.98
N THR A 15 16.74 -5.60 13.11
CA THR A 15 17.38 -4.35 13.53
C THR A 15 16.37 -3.47 14.25
N ALA A 16 16.85 -2.61 15.16
CA ALA A 16 16.01 -1.72 15.96
C ALA A 16 15.04 -0.85 15.13
N HIS A 17 15.32 -0.60 13.84
CA HIS A 17 14.43 0.09 12.91
C HIS A 17 13.14 -0.67 12.57
N VAL A 18 13.16 -2.01 12.59
CA VAL A 18 11.97 -2.83 12.36
C VAL A 18 11.14 -2.93 13.63
N LEU A 19 11.80 -3.00 14.79
CA LEU A 19 11.16 -3.14 16.10
C LEU A 19 10.64 -1.82 16.67
N MET A 20 11.27 -0.70 16.29
CA MET A 20 10.88 0.65 16.67
C MET A 20 10.79 1.49 15.41
N PRO A 21 9.62 1.51 14.76
CA PRO A 21 9.35 2.47 13.71
C PRO A 21 9.67 3.87 14.24
N PRO A 22 10.28 4.76 13.44
CA PRO A 22 10.48 6.14 13.86
C PRO A 22 9.14 6.70 14.35
N LEU A 23 9.18 7.50 15.41
CA LEU A 23 8.00 8.19 15.92
C LEU A 23 7.61 9.27 14.89
N ILE A 24 6.98 8.86 13.79
CA ILE A 24 6.48 9.73 12.75
C ILE A 24 5.28 10.48 13.36
N HIS A 25 5.57 11.60 14.04
CA HIS A 25 4.58 12.48 14.65
C HIS A 25 3.61 13.10 13.63
N ALA A 26 4.00 13.10 12.34
CA ALA A 26 3.18 13.61 11.26
C ALA A 26 2.96 12.48 10.23
N ASN A 27 1.82 11.78 10.35
CA ASN A 27 1.34 10.87 9.31
C ASN A 27 0.95 11.68 8.06
N ASN A 28 1.96 12.16 7.33
CA ASN A 28 1.81 12.96 6.12
C ASN A 28 1.47 12.09 4.89
N PHE A 29 1.55 10.77 5.03
CA PHE A 29 1.16 9.79 4.02
C PHE A 29 -0.27 9.33 4.26
N GLN A 30 -1.21 10.27 4.20
CA GLN A 30 -2.62 9.92 4.18
C GLN A 30 -2.99 9.43 2.78
N LEU A 31 -3.15 8.11 2.64
CA LEU A 31 -3.87 7.55 1.50
C LEU A 31 -5.29 8.09 1.52
N HIS A 32 -5.72 8.68 0.41
CA HIS A 32 -7.05 9.26 0.32
C HIS A 32 -8.09 8.15 0.59
N PRO A 33 -8.99 8.25 1.59
CA PRO A 33 -9.91 7.16 1.92
C PRO A 33 -10.75 6.68 0.73
N ARG A 34 -11.09 7.59 -0.20
CA ARG A 34 -11.75 7.22 -1.46
C ARG A 34 -10.90 6.35 -2.39
N LEU A 35 -9.58 6.53 -2.43
CA LEU A 35 -8.68 5.65 -3.20
C LEU A 35 -8.72 4.23 -2.64
N VAL A 36 -8.69 4.09 -1.31
CA VAL A 36 -8.78 2.77 -0.65
C VAL A 36 -10.11 2.09 -0.99
N GLN A 37 -11.22 2.83 -0.97
CA GLN A 37 -12.53 2.31 -1.37
C GLN A 37 -12.57 1.93 -2.85
N HIS A 38 -11.97 2.74 -3.72
CA HIS A 38 -11.94 2.49 -5.16
C HIS A 38 -11.15 1.22 -5.48
N VAL A 39 -9.95 1.07 -4.91
CA VAL A 39 -9.12 -0.13 -5.09
C VAL A 39 -9.85 -1.38 -4.57
N LYS A 40 -10.54 -1.28 -3.43
CA LYS A 40 -11.34 -2.40 -2.90
C LYS A 40 -12.49 -2.80 -3.83
N ASN A 41 -13.17 -1.84 -4.43
CA ASN A 41 -14.34 -2.13 -5.25
C ASN A 41 -13.99 -2.57 -6.68
N HIS A 42 -12.79 -2.24 -7.18
CA HIS A 42 -12.45 -2.39 -8.60
C HIS A 42 -11.18 -3.21 -8.89
N VAL A 43 -10.30 -3.43 -7.91
CA VAL A 43 -8.98 -4.07 -8.12
C VAL A 43 -8.71 -5.20 -7.12
N GLN A 44 -9.76 -5.72 -6.48
CA GLN A 44 -9.59 -6.88 -5.62
C GLN A 44 -9.33 -8.14 -6.45
N PHE A 45 -8.35 -8.92 -5.99
CA PHE A 45 -8.23 -10.32 -6.38
C PHE A 45 -9.46 -11.06 -5.89
N SER A 46 -10.14 -11.75 -6.80
CA SER A 46 -11.25 -12.65 -6.46
C SER A 46 -10.74 -14.01 -5.95
N ASN A 47 -9.42 -14.20 -5.90
CA ASN A 47 -8.73 -15.45 -5.54
C ASN A 47 -9.06 -16.59 -6.50
N LEU A 48 -9.39 -16.27 -7.74
CA LEU A 48 -9.61 -17.26 -8.78
C LEU A 48 -8.25 -17.64 -9.38
N GLY A 49 -7.99 -18.94 -9.52
CA GLY A 49 -6.70 -19.45 -10.02
C GLY A 49 -6.36 -19.09 -11.48
N HIS A 50 -7.24 -18.35 -12.17
CA HIS A 50 -7.09 -17.91 -13.55
C HIS A 50 -6.90 -16.39 -13.69
N GLU A 51 -6.91 -15.64 -12.58
CA GLU A 51 -6.64 -14.20 -12.59
C GLU A 51 -5.19 -13.93 -12.97
N ASP A 52 -4.94 -13.01 -13.90
CA ASP A 52 -3.59 -12.55 -14.23
C ASP A 52 -3.15 -11.47 -13.25
N PRO A 53 -2.11 -11.72 -12.42
CA PRO A 53 -1.60 -10.73 -11.48
C PRO A 53 -1.14 -9.43 -12.15
N ASN A 54 -0.67 -9.50 -13.40
CA ASN A 54 -0.22 -8.31 -14.12
C ASN A 54 -1.39 -7.39 -14.50
N GLU A 55 -2.54 -7.97 -14.84
CA GLU A 55 -3.77 -7.21 -15.14
C GLU A 55 -4.24 -6.44 -13.89
N HIS A 56 -4.21 -7.09 -12.71
CA HIS A 56 -4.54 -6.43 -11.45
C HIS A 56 -3.57 -5.29 -11.12
N LEU A 57 -2.27 -5.45 -11.39
CA LEU A 57 -1.28 -4.38 -11.19
C LEU A 57 -1.54 -3.19 -12.12
N ILE A 58 -1.88 -3.44 -13.39
CA ILE A 58 -2.22 -2.38 -14.35
C ILE A 58 -3.46 -1.60 -13.87
N ASN A 59 -4.53 -2.31 -13.52
CA ASN A 59 -5.77 -1.70 -13.03
C ASN A 59 -5.54 -0.88 -11.74
N PHE A 60 -4.68 -1.36 -10.84
CA PHE A 60 -4.29 -0.61 -9.64
C PHE A 60 -3.56 0.68 -9.99
N MET A 61 -2.58 0.61 -10.90
CA MET A 61 -1.79 1.77 -11.31
C MET A 61 -2.65 2.85 -11.96
N GLU A 62 -3.62 2.46 -12.79
CA GLU A 62 -4.57 3.41 -13.40
C GLU A 62 -5.42 4.12 -12.36
N ILE A 63 -6.05 3.37 -11.44
CA ILE A 63 -6.86 3.97 -10.37
C ILE A 63 -6.00 4.86 -9.47
N ALA A 64 -4.80 4.41 -9.07
CA ALA A 64 -3.90 5.21 -8.24
C ALA A 64 -3.47 6.51 -8.95
N SER A 65 -3.23 6.46 -10.26
CA SER A 65 -2.80 7.61 -11.05
C SER A 65 -3.84 8.72 -11.09
N LEU A 66 -5.14 8.41 -11.14
CA LEU A 66 -6.21 9.42 -11.08
C LEU A 66 -6.17 10.27 -9.80
N TYR A 67 -5.79 9.68 -8.67
CA TYR A 67 -5.66 10.40 -7.40
C TYR A 67 -4.32 11.12 -7.27
N LEU A 68 -3.26 10.63 -7.93
CA LEU A 68 -1.97 11.32 -7.97
C LEU A 68 -2.00 12.53 -8.91
N GLU A 69 -2.70 12.44 -10.04
CA GLU A 69 -2.91 13.54 -10.99
C GLU A 69 -3.81 14.62 -10.41
N GLY A 70 -4.90 14.24 -9.73
CA GLY A 70 -5.73 15.17 -8.96
C GLY A 70 -4.95 15.93 -7.88
N ARG A 71 -3.92 15.30 -7.27
CA ARG A 71 -3.01 15.96 -6.31
C ARG A 71 -2.01 16.90 -7.00
N LYS A 72 -1.50 16.55 -8.18
CA LYS A 72 -0.62 17.42 -8.98
C LYS A 72 -1.34 18.68 -9.47
N SER A 73 -2.64 18.59 -9.75
CA SER A 73 -3.47 19.74 -10.16
C SER A 73 -3.87 20.64 -8.98
N GLY A 74 -4.03 20.08 -7.77
CA GLY A 74 -4.56 20.78 -6.60
C GLY A 74 -3.55 21.34 -5.58
N GLY A 75 -2.24 21.14 -5.76
CA GLY A 75 -1.28 21.52 -4.73
C GLY A 75 0.14 21.68 -5.23
N MET A 76 0.53 22.94 -5.44
CA MET A 76 1.91 23.40 -5.33
C MET A 76 2.57 22.73 -4.12
N LEU A 77 3.53 21.84 -4.35
CA LEU A 77 4.49 21.44 -3.33
C LEU A 77 5.35 22.68 -3.01
N ARG A 78 4.88 23.56 -2.12
CA ARG A 78 5.78 24.49 -1.42
C ARG A 78 6.66 23.64 -0.51
N MET A 79 7.81 23.23 -1.03
CA MET A 79 8.96 22.93 -0.18
C MET A 79 9.48 24.26 0.35
N THR A 80 9.15 24.58 1.60
CA THR A 80 9.97 25.44 2.46
C THR A 80 10.95 24.59 3.23
#